data_AF-A0A829HHU6-F1
#
_entry.id   AF-A0A829HHU6-F1
#
_cell.length_a   1.000
_cell.length_b   1.000
_cell.length_c   1.000
_cell.angle_alpha   90.00
_cell.angle_beta   90.00
_cell.angle_gamma   90.00
#
_symmetry.space_group_name_H-M   'P 1'
#
loop_
_entity.id
_entity.type
_entity.pdbx_description
1 polymer ?
#
loop_
_entity_poly.entity_id
_entity_poly.type
_entity_poly.pdbx_seq_one_letter_code
_entity_poly.pdbx_strand_id
1 'polypeptide(L)'
;MKKIVILLISTVVCGSVYSADDIFKRNSSLLILNNKEPHHEIESSEQFDFFESMKQQEQDIINQRNYDLEQAHQTQQHTSNMSPHDKSQYYLEHRHFDALNALGHEQQFNSMLKAKNKGLISEKDYQQKIVKQNPLPSAHGTNQLRFSIPIGE
;
A
#
# COMPACT_ATOMS: atom_id res chain seq x y z
N MET A 1 53.91 -4.37 21.22
CA MET A 1 53.25 -3.98 19.95
C MET A 1 52.50 -5.14 19.28
N LYS A 2 51.74 -5.95 20.03
CA LYS A 2 50.98 -7.11 19.49
C LYS A 2 49.48 -6.83 19.32
N LYS A 3 48.98 -5.72 19.90
CA LYS A 3 47.55 -5.34 19.85
C LYS A 3 47.17 -4.58 18.57
N ILE A 4 48.12 -3.90 17.93
CA ILE A 4 47.88 -3.14 16.69
C ILE A 4 47.76 -4.06 15.47
N VAL A 5 48.49 -5.18 15.46
CA VAL A 5 48.50 -6.14 14.33
C VAL A 5 47.14 -6.83 14.18
N ILE A 6 46.43 -7.13 15.29
CA ILE A 6 45.10 -7.75 15.24
C ILE A 6 44.04 -6.79 14.68
N LEU A 7 44.20 -5.48 14.90
CA LEU A 7 43.26 -4.47 14.41
C LEU A 7 43.38 -4.25 12.89
N LEU A 8 44.55 -4.52 12.30
CA LEU A 8 44.76 -4.44 10.86
C LEU A 8 44.31 -5.70 10.10
N ILE A 9 44.17 -6.85 10.78
CA ILE A 9 43.71 -8.09 10.13
C ILE A 9 42.18 -8.12 10.03
N SER A 10 41.46 -7.48 10.96
CA SER A 10 39.98 -7.46 10.96
C SER A 10 39.39 -6.52 9.90
N THR A 11 40.13 -5.55 9.38
CA THR A 11 39.65 -4.60 8.38
C THR A 11 39.78 -5.10 6.93
N VAL A 12 40.44 -6.23 6.70
CA VAL A 12 40.75 -6.72 5.33
C VAL A 12 39.69 -7.68 4.76
N VAL A 13 38.68 -8.10 5.55
CA VAL A 13 37.71 -9.13 5.10
C VAL A 13 36.32 -8.59 4.71
N CYS A 14 36.04 -7.29 4.84
CA CYS A 14 34.74 -6.71 4.46
C CYS A 14 34.78 -5.81 3.21
N GLY A 15 35.56 -6.20 2.21
CA GLY A 15 35.66 -5.49 0.94
C GLY A 15 35.53 -6.41 -0.27
N SER A 16 34.46 -7.21 -0.36
CA SER A 16 34.03 -7.65 -1.69
C SER A 16 33.35 -6.46 -2.35
N VAL A 17 34.13 -5.71 -3.12
CA VAL A 17 33.60 -4.84 -4.18
C VAL A 17 32.81 -5.76 -5.11
N TYR A 18 31.49 -5.76 -4.94
CA TYR A 18 30.58 -6.27 -5.95
C TYR A 18 30.78 -5.37 -7.16
N SER A 19 31.50 -5.87 -8.17
CA SER A 19 31.72 -5.12 -9.40
C SER A 19 30.37 -4.85 -10.04
N ALA A 20 30.04 -3.57 -10.25
CA ALA A 20 28.84 -3.16 -10.97
C ALA A 20 28.90 -3.52 -12.47
N ASP A 21 30.05 -4.00 -12.96
CA ASP A 21 30.27 -4.32 -14.37
C ASP A 21 29.47 -5.55 -14.86
N ASP A 22 28.99 -6.42 -13.96
CA ASP A 22 28.18 -7.58 -14.37
C ASP A 22 26.68 -7.28 -14.55
N ILE A 23 26.21 -6.09 -14.15
CA ILE A 23 24.82 -5.67 -14.42
C ILE A 23 24.61 -5.38 -15.91
N PHE A 24 25.66 -4.98 -16.63
CA PHE A 24 25.62 -4.69 -18.07
C PHE A 24 25.80 -5.94 -18.96
N LYS A 25 26.14 -7.11 -18.39
CA LYS A 25 26.22 -8.37 -19.14
C LYS A 25 24.89 -9.10 -19.29
N ARG A 26 23.79 -8.56 -18.75
CA ARG A 26 22.48 -9.10 -19.08
C ARG A 26 22.19 -8.68 -20.52
N ASN A 27 22.23 -9.64 -21.44
CA ASN A 27 21.73 -9.47 -22.80
C ASN A 27 20.24 -9.10 -22.71
N SER A 28 19.95 -7.81 -22.55
CA SER A 28 18.65 -7.26 -22.89
C SER A 28 18.53 -7.46 -24.38
N SER A 29 17.87 -8.55 -24.79
CA SER A 29 17.47 -8.74 -26.18
C SER A 29 16.43 -7.69 -26.51
N LEU A 30 16.91 -6.49 -26.82
CA LEU A 30 16.11 -5.42 -27.40
C LEU A 30 15.84 -5.88 -28.84
N LEU A 31 14.63 -6.39 -29.06
CA LEU A 31 14.12 -6.72 -30.39
C LEU A 31 13.95 -5.41 -31.16
N ILE A 32 15.00 -4.98 -31.86
CA ILE A 32 14.92 -3.89 -32.82
C ILE A 32 14.37 -4.49 -34.11
N LEU A 33 13.11 -4.23 -34.39
CA LEU A 33 12.45 -4.59 -35.64
C LEU A 33 13.04 -3.71 -36.76
N ASN A 34 14.03 -4.23 -37.49
CA ASN A 34 14.58 -3.57 -38.67
C ASN A 34 13.58 -3.68 -39.84
N ASN A 35 12.52 -2.88 -39.82
CA ASN A 35 11.67 -2.69 -41.00
C ASN A 35 12.33 -1.65 -41.92
N LYS A 36 12.67 -2.08 -43.15
CA LYS A 36 13.22 -1.23 -44.22
C LYS A 36 12.15 -0.38 -44.93
N GLU A 37 11.11 0.03 -44.22
CA GLU A 37 10.12 0.96 -44.75
C GLU A 37 10.27 2.28 -43.99
N PRO A 38 10.30 3.43 -44.69
CA PRO A 38 10.35 4.72 -44.03
C PRO A 38 9.11 4.81 -43.16
N HIS A 39 9.30 4.75 -41.84
CA HIS A 39 8.28 5.05 -40.87
C HIS A 39 7.61 6.34 -41.31
N HIS A 40 6.35 6.26 -41.74
CA HIS A 40 5.53 7.45 -41.85
C HIS A 40 5.55 8.06 -40.46
N GLU A 41 6.05 9.29 -40.37
CA GLU A 41 5.85 10.14 -39.21
C GLU A 41 4.33 10.22 -39.04
N ILE A 42 3.82 9.44 -38.09
CA ILE A 42 2.50 9.70 -37.55
C ILE A 42 2.67 11.08 -36.93
N GLU A 43 2.10 12.10 -37.56
CA GLU A 43 1.98 13.44 -36.99
C GLU A 43 1.07 13.32 -35.76
N SER A 44 1.60 12.78 -34.66
CA SER A 44 0.93 12.84 -33.38
C SER A 44 1.14 14.25 -32.86
N SER A 45 0.17 15.12 -33.11
CA SER A 45 0.10 16.48 -32.55
C SER A 45 -0.03 16.50 -31.01
N GLU A 46 -0.03 15.34 -30.36
CA GLU A 46 -0.20 15.18 -28.91
C GLU A 46 1.11 14.72 -28.27
N GLN A 47 1.94 15.68 -27.87
CA GLN A 47 3.06 15.42 -26.98
C GLN A 47 2.51 15.15 -25.57
N PHE A 48 2.53 13.88 -25.14
CA PHE A 48 2.09 13.50 -23.80
C PHE A 48 3.14 13.89 -22.73
N ASP A 49 2.76 14.78 -21.81
CA ASP A 49 3.62 15.15 -20.67
C ASP A 49 3.40 14.20 -19.48
N PHE A 50 4.35 13.28 -19.30
CA PHE A 50 4.35 12.34 -18.18
C PHE A 50 4.43 13.03 -16.81
N PHE A 51 5.06 14.21 -16.71
CA PHE A 51 5.18 14.93 -15.45
C PHE A 51 3.87 15.61 -15.06
N GLU A 52 3.17 16.19 -16.03
CA GLU A 52 1.84 16.77 -15.80
C GLU A 52 0.81 15.68 -15.45
N SER A 53 0.84 14.56 -16.18
CA SER A 53 -0.01 13.39 -15.89
C SER A 53 0.24 12.84 -14.47
N MET A 54 1.50 12.76 -14.02
CA MET A 54 1.82 12.31 -12.66
C MET A 54 1.26 13.27 -11.60
N LYS A 55 1.41 14.59 -11.79
CA LYS A 55 0.86 15.59 -10.87
C LYS A 55 -0.67 15.51 -10.78
N GLN A 56 -1.34 15.31 -11.92
CA GLN A 56 -2.78 15.16 -11.95
C GLN A 56 -3.22 13.90 -11.20
N GLN A 57 -2.52 12.78 -11.42
CA GLN A 57 -2.79 11.54 -10.69
C GLN A 57 -2.60 11.70 -9.17
N GLU A 58 -1.55 12.38 -8.72
CA GLU A 58 -1.35 12.66 -7.29
C GLU A 58 -2.48 13.49 -6.71
N GLN A 59 -2.92 14.53 -7.45
CA GLN A 59 -4.03 15.37 -7.02
C GLN A 59 -5.35 14.59 -6.96
N ASP A 60 -5.61 13.69 -7.90
CA ASP A 60 -6.80 12.84 -7.91
C ASP A 60 -6.81 11.90 -6.69
N ILE A 61 -5.66 11.32 -6.32
CA ILE A 61 -5.52 10.51 -5.11
C ILE A 61 -5.83 11.34 -3.86
N ILE A 62 -5.32 12.57 -3.78
CA ILE A 62 -5.59 13.48 -2.65
C ILE A 62 -7.08 13.82 -2.58
N ASN A 63 -7.69 14.16 -3.72
CA ASN A 63 -9.11 14.50 -3.81
C ASN A 63 -9.99 13.32 -3.38
N GLN A 64 -9.67 12.11 -3.84
CA GLN A 64 -10.38 10.90 -3.42
C GLN A 64 -10.27 10.67 -1.92
N ARG A 65 -9.07 10.79 -1.33
CA ARG A 65 -8.88 10.65 0.12
C ARG A 65 -9.67 11.68 0.91
N ASN A 66 -9.70 12.93 0.45
CA ASN A 66 -10.46 13.99 1.11
C ASN A 66 -11.97 13.70 1.06
N TYR A 67 -12.47 13.24 -0.08
CA TYR A 67 -13.86 12.81 -0.23
C TYR A 67 -14.20 11.66 0.72
N ASP A 68 -13.36 10.63 0.80
CA ASP A 68 -13.57 9.49 1.69
C ASP A 68 -13.57 9.91 3.17
N LEU A 69 -12.68 10.84 3.55
CA LEU A 69 -12.63 11.41 4.90
C LEU A 69 -13.89 12.22 5.23
N GLU A 70 -14.38 13.02 4.30
CA GLU A 70 -15.62 13.79 4.48
C GLU A 70 -16.82 12.86 4.66
N GLN A 71 -16.93 11.82 3.83
CA GLN A 71 -17.96 10.79 3.93
C GLN A 71 -17.90 10.06 5.28
N ALA A 72 -16.70 9.70 5.75
CA ALA A 72 -16.51 9.08 7.05
C ALA A 72 -16.96 10.01 8.19
N HIS A 73 -16.63 11.30 8.10
CA HIS A 73 -17.02 12.29 9.09
C HIS A 73 -18.55 12.49 9.14
N GLN A 74 -19.21 12.64 7.99
CA GLN A 74 -20.67 12.75 7.90
C GLN A 74 -21.35 11.51 8.50
N THR A 75 -20.86 10.32 8.12
CA THR A 75 -21.34 9.03 8.66
C THR A 75 -21.20 8.98 10.18
N GLN A 76 -20.08 9.45 10.73
CA GLN A 76 -19.87 9.53 12.17
C GLN A 76 -20.84 10.51 12.85
N GLN A 77 -21.09 11.67 12.25
CA GLN A 77 -22.06 12.64 12.78
C GLN A 77 -23.45 12.05 12.86
N HIS A 78 -23.92 11.40 11.79
CA HIS A 78 -25.24 10.76 11.74
C HIS A 78 -25.39 9.62 12.74
N THR A 79 -24.31 8.88 13.00
CA THR A 79 -24.35 7.68 13.85
C THR A 79 -23.86 7.87 15.28
N SER A 80 -23.43 9.08 15.66
CA SER A 80 -22.80 9.39 16.95
C SER A 80 -23.66 9.04 18.16
N ASN A 81 -24.98 9.25 18.07
CA ASN A 81 -25.93 9.02 19.14
C ASN A 81 -26.72 7.70 18.98
N MET A 82 -26.36 6.86 18.02
CA MET A 82 -27.03 5.58 17.76
C MET A 82 -26.50 4.49 18.69
N SER A 83 -27.37 3.54 19.05
CA SER A 83 -26.91 2.31 19.71
C SER A 83 -26.02 1.50 18.74
N PRO A 84 -25.14 0.61 19.24
CA PRO A 84 -24.32 -0.23 18.36
C PRO A 84 -25.14 -1.08 17.38
N HIS A 85 -26.36 -1.47 17.77
CA HIS A 85 -27.30 -2.18 16.90
C HIS A 85 -27.86 -1.26 15.81
N ASP A 86 -28.35 -0.07 16.17
CA ASP A 86 -28.96 0.83 15.18
C ASP A 86 -27.91 1.37 14.22
N LYS A 87 -26.68 1.58 14.72
CA LYS A 87 -25.52 1.95 13.91
C LYS A 87 -25.18 0.90 12.86
N SER A 88 -25.28 -0.39 13.19
CA SER A 88 -25.01 -1.46 12.22
C SER A 88 -26.10 -1.54 11.14
N GLN A 89 -27.37 -1.33 11.52
CA GLN A 89 -28.47 -1.23 10.56
C GLN A 89 -28.29 -0.05 9.62
N TYR A 90 -27.94 1.13 10.15
CA TYR A 90 -27.65 2.32 9.36
C TYR A 90 -26.54 2.05 8.33
N TYR A 91 -25.43 1.43 8.73
CA TYR A 91 -24.34 1.11 7.81
C TYR A 91 -24.73 0.11 6.72
N LEU A 92 -25.57 -0.88 7.04
CA LEU A 92 -26.10 -1.83 6.06
C LEU A 92 -27.00 -1.14 5.04
N GLU A 93 -27.90 -0.28 5.49
CA GLU A 93 -28.84 0.47 4.64
C GLU A 93 -28.09 1.41 3.68
N HIS A 94 -27.10 2.12 4.19
CA HIS A 94 -26.32 3.11 3.44
C HIS A 94 -25.09 2.51 2.74
N ARG A 95 -24.93 1.17 2.78
CA ARG A 95 -23.83 0.42 2.15
C ARG A 95 -22.42 0.85 2.62
N HIS A 96 -22.30 1.35 3.84
CA HIS A 96 -21.02 1.67 4.47
C HIS A 96 -20.36 0.41 5.03
N PHE A 97 -19.98 -0.52 4.16
CA PHE A 97 -19.44 -1.83 4.55
C PHE A 97 -18.12 -1.73 5.31
N ASP A 98 -17.25 -0.78 4.96
CA ASP A 98 -15.98 -0.58 5.67
C ASP A 98 -16.22 -0.14 7.12
N ALA A 99 -17.16 0.78 7.33
CA ALA A 99 -17.55 1.22 8.67
C ALA A 99 -18.23 0.10 9.47
N LEU A 100 -19.03 -0.75 8.82
CA LEU A 100 -19.65 -1.93 9.43
C LEU A 100 -18.61 -2.97 9.85
N ASN A 101 -17.63 -3.23 9.00
CA ASN A 101 -16.53 -4.15 9.30
C ASN A 101 -15.70 -3.62 10.47
N ALA A 102 -15.35 -2.33 10.46
CA ALA A 102 -14.63 -1.68 11.54
C ALA A 102 -15.39 -1.78 12.88
N LEU A 103 -16.71 -1.56 12.86
CA LEU A 103 -17.56 -1.73 14.05
C LEU A 103 -17.54 -3.19 14.56
N GLY A 104 -17.62 -4.16 13.65
CA GLY A 104 -17.52 -5.59 14.01
C GLY A 104 -16.17 -5.94 14.64
N HIS A 105 -15.08 -5.45 14.06
CA HIS A 105 -13.73 -5.64 14.61
C HIS A 105 -13.57 -5.01 15.99
N GLU A 106 -14.07 -3.80 16.18
CA GLU A 106 -14.05 -3.11 17.49
C GLU A 106 -14.81 -3.92 18.54
N GLN A 107 -16.00 -4.42 18.21
CA GLN A 107 -16.81 -5.23 19.13
C GLN A 107 -16.13 -6.54 19.52
N GLN A 108 -15.51 -7.23 18.55
CA GLN A 108 -14.73 -8.44 18.80
C GLN A 108 -13.53 -8.16 19.70
N PHE A 109 -12.79 -7.09 19.41
CA PHE A 109 -11.65 -6.66 20.21
C PHE A 109 -12.06 -6.36 21.66
N ASN A 110 -13.10 -5.56 21.86
CA ASN A 110 -13.62 -5.21 23.18
C ASN A 110 -14.10 -6.45 23.95
N SER A 111 -14.70 -7.43 23.26
CA SER A 111 -15.12 -8.69 23.86
C SER A 111 -13.93 -9.53 24.34
N MET A 112 -12.85 -9.62 23.55
CA MET A 112 -11.63 -10.30 23.95
C MET A 112 -10.94 -9.61 25.12
N LEU A 113 -10.86 -8.28 25.10
CA LEU A 113 -10.29 -7.49 26.18
C LEU A 113 -11.08 -7.71 27.49
N LYS A 114 -12.41 -7.74 27.41
CA LYS A 114 -13.27 -8.04 28.56
C LYS A 114 -13.07 -9.47 29.07
N ALA A 115 -12.91 -10.45 28.18
CA ALA A 115 -12.63 -11.83 28.56
C ALA A 115 -11.28 -11.96 29.29
N LYS A 116 -10.24 -11.28 28.79
CA LYS A 116 -8.93 -11.21 29.44
C LYS A 116 -9.04 -10.61 30.83
N ASN A 117 -9.69 -9.45 30.95
CA ASN A 117 -9.82 -8.73 32.23
C ASN A 117 -10.62 -9.52 33.27
N LYS A 118 -11.53 -10.39 32.83
CA LYS A 118 -12.28 -11.32 33.70
C LYS A 118 -11.51 -12.62 34.02
N GLY A 119 -10.30 -12.81 33.49
CA GLY A 119 -9.53 -14.04 33.65
C GLY A 119 -10.12 -15.24 32.90
N LEU A 120 -11.04 -15.02 31.95
CA LEU A 120 -11.64 -16.10 31.15
C LEU A 120 -10.71 -16.64 30.07
N ILE A 121 -9.69 -15.86 29.69
CA ILE A 121 -8.63 -16.24 28.75
C ILE A 121 -7.27 -15.85 29.33
N SER A 122 -6.23 -16.62 29.01
CA SER A 122 -4.87 -16.28 29.42
C SER A 122 -4.32 -15.11 28.60
N GLU A 123 -3.30 -14.43 29.12
CA GLU A 123 -2.58 -13.39 28.37
C GLU A 123 -2.03 -13.95 27.06
N LYS A 124 -1.47 -15.16 27.09
CA LYS A 124 -0.93 -15.82 25.90
C LYS A 124 -2.00 -16.04 24.84
N ASP A 125 -3.19 -16.49 25.23
CA ASP A 125 -4.31 -16.69 24.31
C ASP A 125 -4.84 -15.38 23.75
N TYR A 126 -4.88 -14.32 24.55
CA TYR A 126 -5.21 -12.97 24.10
C TYR A 126 -4.22 -12.50 23.03
N GLN A 127 -2.90 -12.59 23.30
CA GLN A 127 -1.85 -12.19 22.37
C GLN A 127 -1.91 -12.96 21.05
N GLN A 128 -2.20 -14.26 21.08
CA GLN A 128 -2.37 -15.05 19.85
C GLN A 128 -3.61 -14.62 19.03
N LYS A 129 -4.71 -14.26 19.70
CA LYS A 129 -5.95 -13.88 19.01
C LYS A 129 -5.86 -12.48 18.39
N ILE A 130 -5.26 -11.51 19.07
CA ILE A 130 -5.09 -10.15 18.51
C ILE A 130 -4.19 -10.15 17.27
N VAL A 131 -3.13 -10.97 17.24
CA VAL A 131 -2.23 -11.07 16.08
C VAL A 131 -2.94 -11.69 14.87
N LYS A 132 -3.85 -12.64 15.10
CA LYS A 132 -4.65 -13.25 14.02
C LYS A 132 -5.74 -12.31 13.47
N GLN A 133 -6.29 -11.45 14.32
CA GLN A 133 -7.37 -10.53 13.93
C GLN A 133 -6.90 -9.23 13.29
N ASN A 134 -5.64 -8.85 13.49
CA ASN A 134 -4.97 -7.82 12.70
C ASN A 134 -4.08 -8.51 11.66
N PRO A 135 -4.61 -9.00 10.51
CA PRO A 135 -3.77 -8.98 9.34
C PRO A 135 -3.41 -7.50 9.17
N LEU A 136 -2.12 -7.16 9.20
CA LEU A 136 -1.64 -5.83 8.79
C LEU A 136 -2.50 -5.41 7.60
N PRO A 137 -3.09 -4.21 7.57
CA PRO A 137 -3.79 -3.76 6.38
C PRO A 137 -2.78 -3.95 5.26
N SER A 138 -3.05 -4.92 4.38
CA SER A 138 -2.29 -5.08 3.16
C SER A 138 -2.45 -3.73 2.53
N ALA A 139 -1.38 -2.93 2.58
CA ALA A 139 -1.38 -1.60 2.01
C ALA A 139 -2.11 -1.77 0.69
N HIS A 140 -3.26 -1.12 0.53
CA HIS A 140 -3.87 -0.93 -0.77
C HIS A 140 -2.90 -0.02 -1.52
N GLY A 141 -1.75 -0.60 -1.85
CA GLY A 141 -0.76 -0.12 -2.78
C GLY A 141 -1.31 -0.45 -4.14
N THR A 142 -2.46 0.14 -4.47
CA THR A 142 -2.67 0.64 -5.82
C THR A 142 -1.76 1.85 -6.02
N ASN A 143 -0.46 1.70 -5.73
CA ASN A 143 0.63 2.49 -6.33
C ASN A 143 0.90 1.94 -7.75
N GLN A 144 -0.14 1.43 -8.41
CA GLN A 144 -0.08 1.22 -9.83
C GLN A 144 -0.34 2.59 -10.42
N LEU A 145 0.75 3.30 -10.73
CA LEU A 145 0.73 4.37 -11.72
C LEU A 145 -0.08 3.85 -12.90
N ARG A 146 -1.27 4.41 -13.13
CA ARG A 146 -2.13 4.00 -14.24
C ARG A 146 -1.54 4.61 -15.50
N PHE A 147 -0.43 4.04 -15.96
CA PHE A 147 0.08 4.29 -17.29
C PHE A 147 -0.85 3.57 -18.27
N SER A 148 -1.98 4.20 -18.61
CA SER A 148 -2.74 3.79 -19.78
C SER A 148 -1.91 4.18 -21.00
N ILE A 149 -1.35 3.17 -21.69
CA ILE A 149 -0.80 3.37 -23.03
C ILE A 149 -1.99 3.76 -23.91
N PRO A 150 -1.98 4.94 -24.56
CA PRO A 150 -3.04 5.29 -25.50
C PRO A 150 -3.04 4.25 -26.62
N ILE A 151 -4.13 3.48 -26.71
CA ILE A 151 -4.39 2.63 -27.87
C ILE A 151 -5.02 3.58 -28.89
N GLY A 152 -4.25 3.95 -29.91
CA GLY A 152 -4.78 4.67 -31.06
C GLY A 152 -5.86 3.82 -31.76
N GLU A 153 -6.90 4.50 -32.26
CA GLU A 153 -8.01 3.87 -33.00
C GLU A 153 -7.54 3.09 -34.24
#